data_AF-A0A0F7J9Z2-F1
#
_entry.id   AF-A0A0F7J9Z2-F1
#
_cell.length_a   1.000
_cell.length_b   1.000
_cell.length_c   1.000
_cell.angle_alpha   90.00
_cell.angle_beta   90.00
_cell.angle_gamma   90.00
#
_symmetry.space_group_name_H-M   'P 1'
#
loop_
_entity.id
_entity.type
_entity.pdbx_description
1 polymer ?
#
loop_
_entity_poly.entity_id
_entity_poly.type
_entity_poly.pdbx_seq_one_letter_code
_entity_poly.pdbx_strand_id
1 'polypeptide(L)'
;MAVPKHLRFFTLFVDGENEVGKVTSVTLPKLTRKTDSYRGGGMMGAVSIDLGLDDSALDASFVMGGAVRELFLKYGGTIDGTLLRFAGEYYTDAESDLYEVEMRGRVTEIDMGEAKQGEATSHTYAIKNTYYKLSVNDRPLWEIDLLNFIYRKDGKDIVPDRIRSALGLG
;
A
#
# COMPACT_ATOMS: atom_id res chain seq x y z
N MET A 1 -29.29 10.93 3.91
CA MET A 1 -28.55 11.09 5.18
C MET A 1 -27.12 10.65 4.90
N ALA A 2 -26.11 11.51 5.09
CA ALA A 2 -24.74 11.19 4.68
C ALA A 2 -24.01 10.45 5.81
N VAL A 3 -24.29 9.14 5.94
CA VAL A 3 -23.51 8.25 6.79
C VAL A 3 -22.22 7.90 6.03
N PRO A 4 -21.03 7.91 6.66
CA PRO A 4 -19.80 7.51 5.98
C PRO A 4 -19.80 6.01 5.67
N LYS A 5 -19.20 5.61 4.54
CA LYS A 5 -18.98 4.19 4.21
C LYS A 5 -17.99 3.57 5.19
N HIS A 6 -18.33 2.42 5.73
CA HIS A 6 -17.48 1.63 6.63
C HIS A 6 -17.02 0.35 5.94
N LEU A 7 -15.78 -0.07 6.22
CA LEU A 7 -15.28 -1.36 5.74
C LEU A 7 -16.09 -2.48 6.41
N ARG A 8 -16.86 -3.22 5.60
CA ARG A 8 -17.74 -4.29 6.09
C ARG A 8 -17.10 -5.66 5.94
N PHE A 9 -16.51 -5.92 4.77
CA PHE A 9 -15.81 -7.17 4.47
C PHE A 9 -14.46 -6.86 3.84
N PHE A 10 -13.46 -7.68 4.12
CA PHE A 10 -12.21 -7.64 3.39
C PHE A 10 -11.56 -9.02 3.33
N THR A 11 -10.64 -9.17 2.39
CA THR A 11 -9.65 -10.25 2.39
C THR A 11 -8.32 -9.72 1.87
N LEU A 12 -7.27 -10.53 2.05
CA LEU A 12 -5.95 -10.30 1.50
C LEU A 12 -5.55 -11.53 0.69
N PHE A 13 -5.05 -11.30 -0.51
CA PHE A 13 -4.38 -12.33 -1.29
C PHE A 13 -2.87 -12.16 -1.15
N VAL A 14 -2.16 -13.26 -0.90
CA VAL A 14 -0.69 -13.32 -0.89
C VAL A 14 -0.25 -14.25 -2.02
N ASP A 15 0.46 -13.71 -3.01
CA ASP A 15 0.90 -14.44 -4.21
C ASP A 15 -0.22 -15.23 -4.93
N GLY A 16 -1.45 -14.70 -4.85
CA GLY A 16 -2.64 -15.30 -5.45
C GLY A 16 -3.42 -16.25 -4.52
N GLU A 17 -2.86 -16.68 -3.39
CA GLU A 17 -3.61 -17.43 -2.38
C GLU A 17 -4.49 -16.48 -1.57
N ASN A 18 -5.75 -16.87 -1.35
CA ASN A 18 -6.71 -16.08 -0.57
C ASN A 18 -6.61 -16.43 0.91
N GLU A 19 -6.28 -15.44 1.76
CA GLU A 19 -6.13 -15.62 3.20
C GLU A 19 -7.43 -15.42 3.99
N VAL A 20 -8.58 -15.67 3.35
CA VAL A 20 -9.89 -15.56 3.97
C VAL A 20 -9.98 -16.42 5.24
N GLY A 21 -10.42 -15.81 6.34
CA GLY A 21 -10.50 -16.47 7.65
C GLY A 21 -9.17 -16.60 8.39
N LYS A 22 -8.03 -16.30 7.76
CA LYS A 22 -6.70 -16.29 8.40
C LYS A 22 -6.19 -14.87 8.63
N VAL A 23 -6.39 -13.94 7.68
CA VAL A 23 -6.00 -12.53 7.85
C VAL A 23 -6.95 -11.83 8.81
N THR A 24 -6.40 -11.11 9.80
CA THR A 24 -7.18 -10.41 10.83
C THR A 24 -7.19 -8.90 10.66
N SER A 25 -6.11 -8.32 10.12
CA SER A 25 -6.06 -6.89 9.76
C SER A 25 -5.01 -6.61 8.70
N VAL A 26 -5.21 -5.51 7.96
CA VAL A 26 -4.26 -5.00 6.95
C VAL A 26 -4.11 -3.50 7.17
N THR A 27 -2.87 -3.04 7.30
CA THR A 27 -2.51 -1.63 7.26
C THR A 27 -2.08 -1.30 5.83
N LEU A 28 -2.97 -0.62 5.11
CA LEU A 28 -2.68 -0.13 3.75
C LEU A 28 -1.62 0.99 3.79
N PRO A 29 -0.87 1.20 2.69
CA PRO A 29 0.15 2.23 2.63
C PRO A 29 -0.35 3.63 2.94
N LYS A 30 0.44 4.35 3.74
CA LYS A 30 0.23 5.77 4.00
C LYS A 30 0.99 6.59 2.97
N LEU A 31 0.28 7.00 1.91
CA LEU A 31 0.86 7.83 0.85
C LEU A 31 1.29 9.21 1.39
N THR A 32 2.58 9.35 1.69
CA THR A 32 3.20 10.59 2.16
C THR A 32 4.14 11.18 1.11
N ARG A 33 4.32 12.50 1.16
CA ARG A 33 5.21 13.25 0.27
C ARG A 33 6.41 13.74 1.06
N LYS A 34 7.59 13.59 0.47
CA LYS A 34 8.81 14.21 0.98
C LYS A 34 8.80 15.67 0.60
N THR A 35 8.89 16.57 1.57
CA THR A 35 8.90 18.01 1.31
C THR A 35 10.12 18.69 1.91
N ASP A 36 10.68 19.66 1.20
CA ASP A 36 11.72 20.55 1.72
C ASP A 36 11.15 21.96 2.00
N SER A 37 11.57 22.54 3.12
CA SER A 37 11.09 23.86 3.54
C SER A 37 11.97 24.96 2.92
N TYR A 38 11.42 25.67 1.95
CA TYR A 38 12.14 26.75 1.27
C TYR A 38 11.61 28.12 1.67
N ARG A 39 12.51 29.06 1.95
CA ARG A 39 12.18 30.47 2.20
C ARG A 39 13.19 31.39 1.55
N GLY A 40 12.78 32.03 0.45
CA GLY A 40 13.57 32.99 -0.29
C GLY A 40 13.37 34.45 0.15
N GLY A 41 14.11 35.36 -0.49
CA GLY A 41 13.98 36.80 -0.27
C GLY A 41 12.57 37.30 -0.61
N GLY A 42 12.00 38.14 0.25
CA GLY A 42 10.63 38.66 0.09
C GLY A 42 9.52 37.71 0.55
N MET A 43 9.84 36.50 1.01
CA MET A 43 8.84 35.56 1.52
C MET A 43 8.56 35.75 3.01
N MET A 44 7.28 35.97 3.36
CA MET A 44 6.82 36.11 4.74
C MET A 44 6.77 34.78 5.51
N GLY A 45 6.95 33.63 4.85
CA GLY A 45 6.98 32.29 5.46
C GLY A 45 7.67 31.26 4.54
N ALA A 46 7.93 30.07 5.07
CA ALA A 46 8.47 28.96 4.28
C ALA A 46 7.36 28.26 3.50
N VAL A 47 7.69 27.76 2.32
CA VAL A 47 6.82 26.91 1.48
C VAL A 47 7.42 25.50 1.41
N SER A 48 6.56 24.50 1.41
CA SER A 48 6.95 23.09 1.28
C SER A 48 7.09 22.73 -0.19
N ILE A 49 8.34 22.66 -0.67
CA ILE A 49 8.67 22.16 -2.01
C ILE A 49 8.53 20.65 -1.99
N ASP A 50 7.74 20.12 -2.91
CA ASP A 50 7.48 18.70 -3.03
C ASP A 50 8.59 17.98 -3.81
N LEU A 51 9.23 16.99 -3.19
CA LEU A 51 10.38 16.26 -3.71
C LEU A 51 10.07 14.82 -4.11
N GLY A 52 8.81 14.40 -4.06
CA GLY A 52 8.46 13.02 -4.39
C GLY A 52 7.78 12.28 -3.25
N LEU A 53 7.75 10.95 -3.36
CA LEU A 53 7.24 10.08 -2.32
C LEU A 53 8.26 10.02 -1.17
N ASP A 54 7.75 9.91 0.05
CA ASP A 54 8.58 9.60 1.21
C ASP A 54 9.11 8.14 1.12
N ASP A 55 10.21 7.85 1.81
CA ASP A 55 10.91 6.57 1.74
C ASP A 55 10.04 5.38 2.20
N SER A 56 9.06 5.64 3.08
CA SER A 56 8.08 4.66 3.60
C SER A 56 6.66 4.86 3.07
N ALA A 57 6.47 5.68 2.03
CA ALA A 57 5.13 6.05 1.53
C ALA A 57 4.32 4.85 0.99
N LEU A 58 5.01 3.77 0.59
CA LEU A 58 4.39 2.55 0.07
C LEU A 58 4.42 1.38 1.07
N ASP A 59 4.98 1.57 2.27
CA ASP A 59 5.09 0.50 3.26
C ASP A 59 3.71 0.04 3.73
N ALA A 60 3.51 -1.27 3.85
CA ALA A 60 2.27 -1.88 4.32
C ALA A 60 2.57 -2.91 5.41
N SER A 61 1.55 -3.27 6.18
CA SER A 61 1.63 -4.43 7.07
C SER A 61 0.32 -5.20 7.07
N PHE A 62 0.39 -6.47 7.43
CA PHE A 62 -0.80 -7.29 7.66
C PHE A 62 -0.58 -8.26 8.81
N VAL A 63 -1.68 -8.63 9.46
CA VAL A 63 -1.69 -9.53 10.62
C VAL A 63 -2.42 -10.80 10.27
N MET A 64 -1.80 -11.93 10.58
CA MET A 64 -2.36 -13.27 10.42
C MET A 64 -2.71 -13.86 11.78
N GLY A 65 -3.88 -14.49 11.86
CA GLY A 65 -4.29 -15.33 12.99
C GLY A 65 -3.60 -16.69 12.88
N GLY A 66 -2.49 -16.84 13.60
CA GLY A 66 -1.68 -18.05 13.64
C GLY A 66 -0.42 -18.01 12.77
N ALA A 67 0.41 -19.03 12.95
CA ALA A 67 1.66 -19.20 12.21
C ALA A 67 1.40 -19.80 10.83
N VAL A 68 1.72 -19.04 9.77
CA VAL A 68 1.65 -19.53 8.38
C VAL A 68 3.07 -19.77 7.88
N ARG A 69 3.44 -21.05 7.73
CA ARG A 69 4.80 -21.48 7.35
C ARG A 69 5.32 -20.75 6.11
N GLU A 70 4.48 -20.59 5.11
CA GLU A 70 4.87 -20.01 3.82
C GLU A 70 5.27 -18.54 3.95
N LEU A 71 4.58 -17.79 4.81
CA LEU A 71 4.88 -16.38 5.06
C LEU A 71 6.22 -16.19 5.77
N PHE A 72 6.66 -17.15 6.60
CA PHE A 72 8.01 -17.10 7.17
C PHE A 72 9.10 -17.20 6.11
N LEU A 73 8.87 -17.97 5.04
CA LEU A 73 9.83 -18.13 3.96
C LEU A 73 9.91 -16.89 3.05
N LYS A 74 8.95 -15.96 3.14
CA LYS A 74 8.97 -14.70 2.39
C LYS A 74 9.91 -13.66 2.99
N TYR A 75 10.29 -13.83 4.26
CA TYR A 75 11.20 -12.90 4.94
C TYR A 75 12.54 -12.79 4.21
N GLY A 76 12.95 -11.57 3.90
CA GLY A 76 14.21 -11.31 3.21
C GLY A 76 14.23 -11.72 1.73
N GLY A 77 13.06 -11.88 1.09
CA GLY A 77 12.92 -12.20 -0.34
C GLY A 77 13.46 -11.12 -1.30
N THR A 78 13.11 -11.18 -2.58
CA THR A 78 13.48 -10.13 -3.56
C THR A 78 12.70 -8.84 -3.34
N ILE A 79 13.10 -7.74 -3.99
CA ILE A 79 12.48 -6.41 -3.82
C ILE A 79 11.01 -6.37 -4.27
N ASP A 80 10.62 -7.33 -5.09
CA ASP A 80 9.31 -7.51 -5.72
C ASP A 80 8.75 -8.93 -5.50
N GLY A 81 9.31 -9.68 -4.53
CA GLY A 81 9.10 -11.11 -4.37
C GLY A 81 7.81 -11.52 -3.68
N THR A 82 7.00 -10.57 -3.24
CA THR A 82 5.71 -10.82 -2.61
C THR A 82 4.66 -9.91 -3.24
N LEU A 83 3.67 -10.52 -3.89
CA LEU A 83 2.49 -9.85 -4.41
C LEU A 83 1.39 -9.88 -3.35
N LEU A 84 0.86 -8.73 -3.01
CA LEU A 84 -0.31 -8.60 -2.17
C LEU A 84 -1.47 -7.98 -2.94
N ARG A 85 -2.68 -8.46 -2.69
CA ARG A 85 -3.91 -7.79 -3.14
C ARG A 85 -4.90 -7.72 -2.01
N PHE A 86 -5.16 -6.53 -1.50
CA PHE A 86 -6.27 -6.27 -0.60
C PHE A 86 -7.54 -6.06 -1.42
N ALA A 87 -8.64 -6.68 -0.99
CA ALA A 87 -9.97 -6.42 -1.53
C ALA A 87 -10.93 -6.17 -0.37
N GLY A 88 -11.58 -5.01 -0.35
CA GLY A 88 -12.45 -4.57 0.74
C GLY A 88 -13.73 -3.89 0.26
N GLU A 89 -14.85 -4.21 0.88
CA GLU A 89 -16.15 -3.59 0.63
C GLU A 89 -16.39 -2.44 1.62
N TYR A 90 -16.50 -1.23 1.10
CA TYR A 90 -16.92 -0.05 1.86
C TYR A 90 -18.40 0.20 1.66
N TYR A 91 -19.18 0.01 2.73
CA TYR A 91 -20.63 -0.07 2.69
C TYR A 91 -21.31 0.98 3.57
N THR A 92 -22.45 1.47 3.10
CA THR A 92 -23.53 2.10 3.90
C THR A 92 -24.85 1.42 3.56
N ASP A 93 -25.90 1.66 4.34
CA ASP A 93 -27.25 1.11 4.09
C ASP A 93 -27.85 1.45 2.70
N ALA A 94 -27.22 2.33 1.91
CA ALA A 94 -27.66 2.72 0.57
C ALA A 94 -26.68 2.35 -0.56
N GLU A 95 -25.37 2.28 -0.30
CA GLU A 95 -24.34 2.16 -1.34
C GLU A 95 -23.19 1.27 -0.89
N SER A 96 -22.56 0.60 -1.87
CA SER A 96 -21.37 -0.22 -1.68
C SER A 96 -20.32 0.10 -2.74
N ASP A 97 -19.07 0.28 -2.32
CA ASP A 97 -17.92 0.40 -3.21
C ASP A 97 -16.90 -0.70 -2.91
N LEU A 98 -16.38 -1.33 -3.95
CA LEU A 98 -15.26 -2.25 -3.87
C LEU A 98 -13.95 -1.48 -3.98
N TYR A 99 -13.12 -1.55 -2.95
CA TYR A 99 -11.77 -1.03 -2.93
C TYR A 99 -10.79 -2.19 -3.12
N GLU A 100 -9.94 -2.08 -4.14
CA GLU A 100 -8.86 -3.02 -4.40
C GLU A 100 -7.52 -2.30 -4.32
N VAL A 101 -6.58 -2.85 -3.55
CA VAL A 101 -5.21 -2.34 -3.47
C VAL A 101 -4.25 -3.47 -3.82
N GLU A 102 -3.60 -3.35 -4.97
CA GLU A 102 -2.50 -4.21 -5.38
C GLU A 102 -1.19 -3.62 -4.85
N MET A 103 -0.35 -4.46 -4.27
CA MET A 103 0.96 -4.07 -3.76
C MET A 103 1.97 -5.14 -4.15
N ARG A 104 3.23 -4.72 -4.36
CA ARG A 104 4.32 -5.67 -4.57
C ARG A 104 5.55 -5.18 -3.85
N GLY A 105 6.21 -6.08 -3.14
CA GLY A 105 7.31 -5.70 -2.28
C GLY A 105 8.09 -6.86 -1.69
N ARG A 106 8.83 -6.52 -0.64
CA ARG A 106 9.64 -7.42 0.17
C ARG A 106 9.12 -7.42 1.59
N VAL A 107 8.94 -8.61 2.18
CA VAL A 107 8.75 -8.77 3.63
C VAL A 107 10.06 -8.44 4.34
N THR A 108 10.05 -7.38 5.16
CA THR A 108 11.23 -6.89 5.89
C THR A 108 11.20 -7.19 7.38
N GLU A 109 10.03 -7.54 7.92
CA GLU A 109 9.86 -7.83 9.34
C GLU A 109 8.79 -8.90 9.53
N ILE A 110 9.05 -9.79 10.49
CA ILE A 110 8.05 -10.70 11.04
C ILE A 110 8.06 -10.51 12.56
N ASP A 111 6.97 -10.01 13.09
CA ASP A 111 6.71 -9.99 14.52
C ASP A 111 5.81 -11.17 14.87
N MET A 112 6.31 -12.09 15.69
CA MET A 112 5.59 -13.28 16.14
C MET A 112 4.74 -13.02 17.38
N GLY A 113 4.77 -11.80 17.92
CA GLY A 113 4.06 -11.43 19.13
C GLY A 113 4.46 -12.26 20.35
N GLU A 114 3.53 -12.39 21.29
CA GLU A 114 3.68 -13.20 22.50
C GLU A 114 2.99 -14.56 22.34
N ALA A 115 3.70 -15.66 22.60
CA ALA A 115 3.15 -17.01 22.50
C ALA A 115 2.62 -17.51 23.85
N LYS A 116 1.31 -17.37 24.08
CA LYS A 116 0.62 -17.86 25.29
C LYS A 116 -0.17 -19.14 25.02
N GLN A 117 -0.08 -20.10 25.94
CA GLN A 117 -0.81 -21.36 25.82
C GLN A 117 -2.32 -21.12 25.91
N GLY A 118 -3.06 -21.54 24.88
CA GLY A 118 -4.53 -21.44 24.84
C GLY A 118 -5.08 -20.09 24.37
N GLU A 119 -4.23 -19.12 24.05
CA GLU A 119 -4.64 -17.83 23.48
C GLU A 119 -4.46 -17.77 21.97
N ALA A 120 -5.17 -16.84 21.32
CA ALA A 120 -5.02 -16.61 19.89
C ALA A 120 -3.61 -16.09 19.58
N THR A 121 -2.95 -16.73 18.63
CA THR A 121 -1.62 -16.31 18.14
C THR A 121 -1.81 -15.32 16.99
N SER A 122 -1.05 -14.23 16.99
CA SER A 122 -1.06 -13.22 15.93
C SER A 122 0.35 -12.93 15.44
N HIS A 123 0.57 -13.00 14.13
CA HIS A 123 1.84 -12.67 13.50
C HIS A 123 1.66 -11.45 12.60
N THR A 124 2.50 -10.44 12.77
CA THR A 124 2.51 -9.23 11.93
C THR A 124 3.65 -9.32 10.93
N TYR A 125 3.34 -9.03 9.67
CA TYR A 125 4.30 -9.01 8.57
C TYR A 125 4.38 -7.59 8.02
N ALA A 126 5.56 -6.97 8.09
CA ALA A 126 5.80 -5.67 7.48
C ALA A 126 6.43 -5.84 6.10
N ILE A 127 5.92 -5.10 5.12
CA ILE A 127 6.39 -5.14 3.74
C ILE A 127 6.77 -3.73 3.29
N LYS A 128 7.94 -3.66 2.65
CA LYS A 128 8.35 -2.50 1.86
C LYS A 128 7.98 -2.72 0.40
N ASN A 129 7.04 -1.94 -0.09
CA ASN A 129 6.54 -2.07 -1.46
C ASN A 129 7.29 -1.18 -2.45
N THR A 130 7.44 -1.68 -3.67
CA THR A 130 7.91 -0.93 -4.84
C THR A 130 6.79 -0.61 -5.84
N TYR A 131 5.66 -1.31 -5.73
CA TYR A 131 4.47 -1.09 -6.53
C TYR A 131 3.24 -0.95 -5.64
N TYR A 132 2.37 -0.01 -6.00
CA TYR A 132 1.08 0.26 -5.38
C TYR A 132 0.07 0.67 -6.44
N LYS A 133 -1.10 0.04 -6.43
CA LYS A 133 -2.22 0.45 -7.28
C LYS A 133 -3.52 0.38 -6.49
N LEU A 134 -4.24 1.50 -6.43
CA LEU A 134 -5.55 1.61 -5.82
C LEU A 134 -6.60 1.71 -6.92
N SER A 135 -7.59 0.82 -6.87
CA SER A 135 -8.77 0.84 -7.73
C SER A 135 -10.04 0.89 -6.89
N VAL A 136 -11.04 1.62 -7.36
CA VAL A 136 -12.39 1.65 -6.76
C VAL A 136 -13.40 1.30 -7.83
N ASN A 137 -14.21 0.26 -7.59
CA ASN A 137 -15.17 -0.29 -8.54
C ASN A 137 -14.53 -0.54 -9.92
N ASP A 138 -13.40 -1.26 -9.93
CA ASP A 138 -12.59 -1.62 -11.10
C ASP A 138 -11.99 -0.44 -11.88
N ARG A 139 -12.04 0.78 -11.33
CA ARG A 139 -11.43 1.97 -11.93
C ARG A 139 -10.14 2.34 -11.19
N PRO A 140 -8.98 2.38 -11.87
CA PRO A 140 -7.72 2.72 -11.23
C PRO A 140 -7.69 4.22 -10.87
N LEU A 141 -7.55 4.52 -9.58
CA LEU A 141 -7.41 5.88 -9.06
C LEU A 141 -5.94 6.30 -8.97
N TRP A 142 -5.10 5.41 -8.49
CA TRP A 142 -3.67 5.65 -8.34
C TRP A 142 -2.89 4.42 -8.77
N GLU A 143 -1.78 4.65 -9.47
CA GLU A 143 -0.81 3.62 -9.84
C GLU A 143 0.58 4.22 -9.64
N ILE A 144 1.40 3.56 -8.83
CA ILE A 144 2.76 3.96 -8.50
C ILE A 144 3.64 2.73 -8.68
N ASP A 145 4.62 2.83 -9.57
CA ASP A 145 5.67 1.84 -9.76
C ASP A 145 7.03 2.54 -9.70
N LEU A 146 7.76 2.29 -8.62
CA LEU A 146 9.06 2.92 -8.39
C LEU A 146 10.15 2.35 -9.31
N LEU A 147 10.01 1.10 -9.77
CA LEU A 147 11.01 0.44 -10.61
C LEU A 147 10.81 0.80 -12.09
N ASN A 148 9.55 0.94 -12.51
CA ASN A 148 9.18 1.26 -13.89
C ASN A 148 8.88 2.75 -14.11
N PHE A 149 9.09 3.60 -13.09
CA PHE A 149 8.82 5.05 -13.15
C PHE A 149 7.39 5.39 -13.58
N ILE A 150 6.41 4.61 -13.11
CA ILE A 150 5.00 4.86 -13.38
C ILE A 150 4.44 5.66 -12.21
N TYR A 151 3.82 6.80 -12.51
CA TYR A 151 3.04 7.52 -11.53
C TYR A 151 1.81 8.11 -12.20
N ARG A 152 0.68 7.43 -12.01
CA ARG A 152 -0.60 7.81 -12.60
C ARG A 152 -1.62 8.15 -11.54
N LYS A 153 -2.45 9.13 -11.87
CA LYS A 153 -3.64 9.52 -11.11
C LYS A 153 -4.81 9.59 -12.07
N ASP A 154 -5.86 8.83 -11.78
CA ASP A 154 -7.08 8.74 -12.61
C ASP A 154 -6.73 8.43 -14.08
N GLY A 155 -5.85 7.44 -14.27
CA GLY A 155 -5.35 7.01 -15.58
C GLY A 155 -4.39 7.97 -16.30
N LYS A 156 -4.10 9.16 -15.73
CA LYS A 156 -3.18 10.15 -16.32
C LYS A 156 -1.82 10.12 -15.66
N ASP A 157 -0.77 10.04 -16.46
CA ASP A 157 0.61 10.17 -15.98
C ASP A 157 0.85 11.58 -15.42
N ILE A 158 1.41 11.64 -14.22
CA ILE A 158 1.68 12.88 -13.50
C ILE A 158 3.06 13.44 -13.88
N VAL A 159 4.00 12.56 -14.27
CA VAL A 159 5.32 12.95 -14.74
C VAL A 159 5.21 13.42 -16.20
N PRO A 160 5.55 14.69 -16.51
CA PRO A 160 5.45 15.21 -17.87
C PRO A 160 6.26 14.40 -18.88
N ASP A 161 5.68 14.14 -20.06
CA ASP A 161 6.29 13.35 -21.14
C ASP A 161 7.68 13.85 -21.54
N ARG A 162 7.87 15.18 -21.54
CA ARG A 162 9.18 15.78 -21.83
C ARG A 162 10.24 15.34 -20.82
N ILE A 163 9.91 15.25 -19.54
CA ILE A 163 10.82 14.82 -18.49
C ILE A 163 11.10 13.32 -18.64
N ARG A 164 10.06 12.50 -18.85
CA ARG A 164 10.22 11.05 -19.10
C ARG A 164 11.13 10.79 -20.29
N SER A 165 10.90 11.48 -21.41
CA SER A 165 11.71 11.36 -22.62
C SER A 165 13.16 11.79 -22.39
N ALA A 166 13.37 12.92 -21.70
CA ALA A 166 14.72 13.40 -21.38
C ALA A 166 15.49 12.46 -20.44
N LEU A 167 14.78 11.70 -19.60
CA LEU A 167 15.34 10.67 -18.72
C LEU A 167 15.46 9.30 -19.39
N GLY A 168 15.06 9.16 -20.67
CA GLY A 168 15.10 7.89 -21.39
C GLY A 168 14.05 6.87 -20.95
N LEU A 169 12.93 7.34 -20.39
CA LEU A 169 11.83 6.54 -19.83
C LEU A 169 10.58 6.53 -20.76
N GLY A 170 10.75 6.90 -22.03
CA GLY A 170 9.70 7.03 -23.04
C GLY A 170 9.86 6.04 -24.17
#